data_AF-A0AAU4BP43-F1
#
_entry.id   AF-A0AAU4BP43-F1
#
_cell.length_a   1.000
_cell.length_b   1.000
_cell.length_c   1.000
_cell.angle_alpha   90.00
_cell.angle_beta   90.00
_cell.angle_gamma   90.00
#
_symmetry.space_group_name_H-M   'P 1'
#
loop_
_entity.id
_entity.type
_entity.pdbx_description
1 polymer ?
#
loop_
_entity_poly.entity_id
_entity_poly.type
_entity_poly.pdbx_seq_one_letter_code
_entity_poly.pdbx_strand_id
1 'polypeptide(L)'
;MGDSVRVAEARDAGGRATTWVYRFDHPARGDNGGLGACHGAEVPFVFGTIGRADVRALIGDPPSQAVAGTAHAAWVSFVRDGAPGWSPYTVDGRVTGLLTDEINEAGDPSGEERVLWDGIR
;
A
#
# COMPACT_ATOMS: atom_id res chain seq x y z
N MET A 1 -4.39 -9.98 -8.92
CA MET A 1 -3.72 -9.47 -7.70
C MET A 1 -4.40 -10.08 -6.46
N GLY A 2 -4.41 -11.42 -6.34
CA GLY A 2 -5.24 -12.13 -5.33
C GLY A 2 -4.50 -12.68 -4.12
N ASP A 3 -3.19 -12.82 -4.17
CA ASP A 3 -2.45 -13.59 -3.15
C ASP A 3 -2.26 -12.82 -1.84
N SER A 4 -2.05 -11.50 -1.90
CA SER A 4 -1.95 -10.66 -0.69
C SER A 4 -3.26 -10.63 0.11
N VAL A 5 -4.40 -10.55 -0.57
CA VAL A 5 -5.73 -10.57 0.06
C VAL A 5 -6.00 -11.91 0.74
N ARG A 6 -5.73 -13.03 0.07
CA ARG A 6 -5.90 -14.38 0.65
C ARG A 6 -5.07 -14.58 1.92
N VAL A 7 -3.87 -14.00 1.98
CA VAL A 7 -3.04 -14.00 3.20
C VAL A 7 -3.72 -13.22 4.34
N ALA A 8 -4.28 -12.05 4.04
CA ALA A 8 -5.00 -11.24 5.03
C ALA A 8 -6.26 -11.95 5.55
N GLU A 9 -7.06 -12.53 4.65
CA GLU A 9 -8.26 -13.31 5.00
C GLU A 9 -7.92 -14.52 5.88
N ALA A 10 -6.84 -15.24 5.57
CA ALA A 10 -6.39 -16.37 6.39
C ALA A 10 -5.91 -15.94 7.79
N ARG A 11 -5.29 -14.76 7.91
CA ARG A 11 -4.85 -14.21 9.20
C ARG A 11 -6.03 -13.80 10.07
N ASP A 12 -7.04 -13.16 9.47
CA ASP A 12 -8.28 -12.76 10.14
C ASP A 12 -9.08 -13.99 10.60
N ALA A 13 -9.32 -14.96 9.71
CA ALA A 13 -10.02 -16.20 10.04
C ALA A 13 -9.33 -17.02 11.13
N GLY A 14 -8.00 -16.93 11.22
CA GLY A 14 -7.22 -17.58 12.27
C GLY A 14 -7.29 -16.88 13.63
N GLY A 15 -7.75 -15.63 13.70
CA GLY A 15 -7.79 -14.81 14.91
C GLY A 15 -6.42 -14.56 15.55
N ARG A 16 -5.32 -14.71 14.77
CA ARG A 16 -3.95 -14.81 15.33
C ARG A 16 -3.25 -13.48 15.49
N ALA A 17 -3.61 -12.48 14.69
CA ALA A 17 -3.00 -11.17 14.74
C ALA A 17 -3.83 -10.14 13.98
N THR A 18 -3.96 -8.94 14.57
CA THR A 18 -4.45 -7.77 13.87
C THR A 18 -3.62 -7.55 12.60
N THR A 19 -4.31 -7.31 11.49
CA THR A 19 -3.69 -7.22 10.16
C THR A 19 -4.11 -5.91 9.52
N TRP A 20 -3.19 -5.29 8.78
CA TRP A 20 -3.46 -4.09 7.99
C TRP A 20 -3.02 -4.36 6.56
N VAL A 21 -3.84 -3.94 5.61
CA VAL A 21 -3.56 -4.03 4.17
C VAL A 21 -3.47 -2.61 3.63
N TYR A 22 -2.53 -2.37 2.72
CA TYR A 22 -2.43 -1.11 2.02
C TYR A 22 -2.29 -1.31 0.50
N ARG A 23 -2.65 -0.27 -0.26
CA ARG A 23 -2.34 -0.12 -1.67
C ARG A 23 -1.57 1.19 -1.86
N PHE A 24 -0.50 1.15 -2.63
CA PHE A 24 0.31 2.32 -2.95
C PHE A 24 0.01 2.76 -4.39
N ASP A 25 -0.53 3.96 -4.56
CA ASP A 25 -1.06 4.44 -5.85
C ASP A 25 -0.20 5.57 -6.48
N HIS A 26 1.06 5.68 -6.04
CA HIS A 26 2.02 6.67 -6.52
C HIS A 26 3.26 5.98 -7.15
N PRO A 27 3.97 6.60 -8.11
CA PRO A 27 3.63 7.82 -8.84
C PRO A 27 2.60 7.58 -9.96
N ALA A 28 2.10 8.66 -10.57
CA ALA A 28 1.28 8.53 -11.76
C ALA A 28 2.13 8.06 -12.94
N ARG A 29 1.52 7.39 -13.92
CA ARG A 29 2.25 6.86 -15.09
C ARG A 29 3.05 7.94 -15.84
N GLY A 30 2.55 9.17 -15.89
CA GLY A 30 3.25 10.28 -16.55
C GLY A 30 4.56 10.69 -15.88
N ASP A 31 4.74 10.37 -14.60
CA ASP A 31 5.84 10.88 -13.79
C ASP A 31 7.08 9.98 -13.84
N ASN A 32 6.94 8.72 -14.29
CA ASN A 32 8.02 7.73 -14.30
C ASN A 32 8.05 6.90 -15.60
N GLY A 33 7.92 7.56 -16.74
CA GLY A 33 8.09 6.92 -18.06
C GLY A 33 7.01 5.90 -18.42
N GLY A 34 5.80 6.04 -17.88
CA GLY A 34 4.64 5.19 -18.16
C GLY A 34 4.41 4.06 -17.15
N LEU A 35 5.33 3.85 -16.20
CA LEU A 35 5.32 2.70 -15.31
C LEU A 35 4.22 2.79 -14.23
N GLY A 36 3.97 3.98 -13.69
CA GLY A 36 3.08 4.23 -12.56
C GLY A 36 3.61 3.62 -11.26
N ALA A 37 2.70 3.30 -10.33
CA ALA A 37 2.97 2.56 -9.10
C ALA A 37 3.38 1.10 -9.38
N CYS A 38 4.54 0.92 -10.00
CA CYS A 38 5.07 -0.37 -10.41
C CYS A 38 5.82 -1.06 -9.26
N HIS A 39 6.31 -2.26 -9.52
CA HIS A 39 6.99 -3.08 -8.51
C HIS A 39 8.18 -2.34 -7.88
N GLY A 40 8.15 -2.20 -6.56
CA GLY A 40 9.21 -1.57 -5.77
C GLY A 40 9.17 -0.04 -5.74
N ALA A 41 8.20 0.61 -6.40
CA ALA A 41 8.09 2.06 -6.45
C ALA A 41 7.83 2.68 -5.06
N GLU A 42 7.24 1.95 -4.12
CA GLU A 42 6.96 2.38 -2.76
C GLU A 42 8.19 2.37 -1.83
N VAL A 43 9.18 1.53 -2.14
CA VAL A 43 10.34 1.27 -1.26
C VAL A 43 11.07 2.56 -0.87
N PRO A 44 11.40 3.48 -1.80
CA PRO A 44 12.09 4.72 -1.42
C PRO A 44 11.26 5.62 -0.50
N PHE A 45 9.93 5.61 -0.61
CA PHE A 45 9.02 6.39 0.23
C PHE A 45 8.95 5.81 1.64
N VAL A 46 8.82 4.48 1.77
CA VAL A 46 8.79 3.78 3.07
C VAL A 46 10.08 4.02 3.85
N PHE A 47 11.24 3.94 3.19
CA PHE A 47 12.55 4.07 3.84
C PHE A 47 13.08 5.51 3.93
N GLY A 48 12.33 6.52 3.46
CA GLY A 48 12.78 7.92 3.48
C GLY A 48 14.02 8.19 2.61
N THR A 49 14.18 7.45 1.51
CA THR A 49 15.37 7.52 0.63
C THR A 49 15.08 8.17 -0.73
N ILE A 50 13.96 8.88 -0.86
CA ILE A 50 13.54 9.53 -2.12
C ILE A 50 14.52 10.57 -2.66
N GLY A 51 15.47 11.04 -1.85
CA GLY A 51 16.50 11.99 -2.28
C GLY A 51 17.62 11.38 -3.14
N ARG A 52 17.69 10.06 -3.26
CA ARG A 52 18.74 9.42 -4.07
C ARG A 52 18.48 9.62 -5.57
N ALA A 53 19.53 9.90 -6.33
CA ALA A 53 19.39 10.14 -7.78
C ALA A 53 19.01 8.88 -8.56
N ASP A 54 19.42 7.70 -8.11
CA ASP A 54 19.19 6.42 -8.81
C ASP A 54 17.74 5.94 -8.77
N VAL A 55 16.91 6.46 -7.86
CA VAL A 55 15.48 6.09 -7.77
C VAL A 55 14.57 7.00 -8.60
N ARG A 56 15.05 8.14 -9.10
CA ARG A 56 14.22 9.17 -9.77
C ARG A 56 13.47 8.65 -10.99
N ALA A 57 14.08 7.78 -11.79
CA ALA A 57 13.43 7.19 -12.95
C ALA A 57 12.25 6.26 -12.55
N LEU A 58 12.26 5.72 -11.33
CA LEU A 58 11.24 4.83 -10.80
C LEU A 58 10.11 5.61 -10.10
N ILE A 59 10.44 6.66 -9.36
CA ILE A 59 9.50 7.35 -8.46
C ILE A 59 9.10 8.76 -8.92
N GLY A 60 9.67 9.24 -10.01
CA GLY A 60 9.49 10.59 -10.54
C GLY A 60 10.57 11.60 -10.09
N ASP A 61 10.69 12.68 -10.86
CA ASP A 61 11.60 13.80 -10.59
C ASP A 61 10.89 15.14 -10.90
N PRO A 62 10.65 16.01 -9.89
CA PRO A 62 11.02 15.83 -8.48
C PRO A 62 10.14 14.78 -7.77
N PRO A 63 10.69 14.04 -6.78
CA PRO A 63 9.89 13.09 -5.99
C PRO A 63 8.93 13.82 -5.04
N SER A 64 7.76 13.21 -4.79
CA SER A 64 6.76 13.77 -3.88
C SER A 64 7.17 13.65 -2.41
N GLN A 65 7.49 14.78 -1.77
CA GLN A 65 7.78 14.85 -0.33
C GLN A 65 6.56 14.53 0.52
N ALA A 66 5.36 14.91 0.07
CA ALA A 66 4.12 14.64 0.80
C ALA A 66 3.85 13.14 0.89
N VAL A 67 3.97 12.42 -0.24
CA VAL A 67 3.82 10.95 -0.27
C VAL A 67 4.89 10.28 0.59
N ALA A 68 6.12 10.80 0.59
CA ALA A 68 7.20 10.26 1.42
C ALA A 68 6.91 10.44 2.91
N GLY A 69 6.45 11.63 3.31
CA GLY A 69 6.03 11.89 4.69
C GLY A 69 4.92 10.94 5.14
N THR A 70 3.89 10.77 4.30
CA THR A 70 2.74 9.92 4.60
C THR A 70 3.11 8.44 4.70
N ALA A 71 3.79 7.88 3.69
CA ALA A 71 4.20 6.48 3.70
C ALA A 71 5.17 6.17 4.85
N HIS A 72 6.17 7.03 5.05
CA HIS A 72 7.14 6.85 6.14
C HIS A 72 6.47 6.93 7.52
N ALA A 73 5.58 7.90 7.73
CA ALA A 73 4.86 8.05 8.99
C ALA A 73 3.96 6.84 9.31
N ALA A 74 3.26 6.29 8.31
CA ALA A 74 2.43 5.09 8.47
C ALA A 74 3.26 3.89 8.97
N TRP A 75 4.41 3.66 8.35
CA TRP A 75 5.32 2.57 8.73
C TRP A 75 5.95 2.80 10.11
N VAL A 76 6.37 4.03 10.42
CA VAL A 76 6.89 4.39 11.76
C VAL A 76 5.81 4.17 12.83
N SER A 77 4.57 4.59 12.57
CA SER A 77 3.44 4.40 13.49
C SER A 77 3.16 2.92 13.74
N PHE A 78 3.21 2.09 12.68
CA PHE A 78 3.06 0.64 12.84
C PHE A 78 4.17 0.03 13.69
N VAL A 79 5.42 0.39 13.44
CA VAL A 79 6.57 -0.14 14.20
C VAL A 79 6.52 0.31 15.67
N ARG A 80 6.11 1.56 15.93
CA ARG A 80 6.06 2.14 17.27
C ARG A 80 4.87 1.65 18.10
N ASP A 81 3.68 1.69 17.50
CA ASP A 81 2.41 1.57 18.23
C ASP A 81 1.60 0.34 17.81
N GLY A 82 2.05 -0.38 16.78
CA GLY A 82 1.33 -1.52 16.22
C GLY A 82 0.15 -1.13 15.31
N ALA A 83 -0.06 0.17 15.03
CA ALA A 83 -1.16 0.65 14.19
C ALA A 83 -0.66 1.75 13.21
N PRO A 84 -0.95 1.64 11.90
CA PRO A 84 -0.43 2.55 10.88
C PRO A 84 -1.32 3.77 10.62
N GLY A 85 -2.46 3.90 11.33
CA GLY A 85 -3.37 5.04 11.20
C GLY A 85 -4.67 4.78 10.44
N TRP A 86 -4.99 3.51 10.13
CA TRP A 86 -6.30 3.10 9.61
C TRP A 86 -6.86 1.85 10.29
N SER A 87 -8.14 1.59 10.05
CA SER A 87 -8.89 0.45 10.57
C SER A 87 -8.25 -0.88 10.18
N PRO A 88 -8.19 -1.88 11.09
CA PRO A 88 -7.63 -3.18 10.79
C PRO A 88 -8.48 -3.92 9.75
N TYR A 89 -7.81 -4.79 8.98
CA TYR A 89 -8.44 -5.65 7.99
C TYR A 89 -9.33 -6.69 8.67
N THR A 90 -10.55 -6.85 8.16
CA THR A 90 -11.44 -7.98 8.44
C THR A 90 -11.97 -8.52 7.11
N VAL A 91 -12.37 -9.79 7.07
CA VAL A 91 -12.99 -10.37 5.86
C VAL A 91 -14.25 -9.61 5.46
N ASP A 92 -15.04 -9.09 6.41
CA ASP A 92 -16.29 -8.38 6.11
C ASP A 92 -16.02 -6.98 5.54
N GLY A 93 -15.08 -6.23 6.13
CA GLY A 93 -14.80 -4.84 5.74
C GLY A 93 -13.79 -4.70 4.61
N ARG A 94 -12.85 -5.64 4.51
CA ARG A 94 -11.69 -5.62 3.60
C ARG A 94 -11.01 -4.25 3.50
N VAL A 95 -10.90 -3.57 4.63
CA VAL A 95 -10.38 -2.20 4.69
C VAL A 95 -8.93 -2.20 4.23
N THR A 96 -8.63 -1.32 3.28
CA THR A 96 -7.31 -1.11 2.72
C THR A 96 -6.94 0.37 2.85
N GLY A 97 -5.78 0.65 3.44
CA GLY A 97 -5.20 1.99 3.43
C GLY A 97 -4.67 2.33 2.04
N LEU A 98 -5.19 3.36 1.41
CA LEU A 98 -4.67 3.90 0.15
C LEU A 98 -3.61 4.95 0.49
N LEU A 99 -2.36 4.66 0.14
CA LEU A 99 -1.21 5.52 0.45
C LEU A 99 -0.89 6.38 -0.76
N THR A 100 -1.18 7.67 -0.63
CA THR A 100 -0.72 8.73 -1.54
C THR A 100 -0.03 9.81 -0.70
N ASP A 101 -0.26 11.09 -1.02
CA ASP A 101 0.04 12.23 -0.18
C ASP A 101 -0.76 12.26 1.13
N GLU A 102 -1.85 11.51 1.20
CA GLU A 102 -2.64 11.26 2.41
C GLU A 102 -3.01 9.76 2.51
N ILE A 103 -3.52 9.34 3.68
CA ILE A 103 -4.03 7.98 3.88
C ILE A 103 -5.55 8.03 3.80
N ASN A 104 -6.11 7.34 2.82
CA ASN A 104 -7.55 7.15 2.68
C ASN A 104 -7.94 5.70 2.97
N GLU A 105 -8.99 5.46 3.75
CA GLU A 105 -9.53 4.12 3.93
C GLU A 105 -10.51 3.78 2.82
N ALA A 106 -10.36 2.61 2.20
CA ALA A 106 -11.31 2.07 1.24
C ALA A 106 -11.72 0.64 1.61
N GLY A 107 -13.02 0.36 1.58
CA GLY A 107 -13.56 -0.99 1.70
C GLY A 107 -13.47 -1.73 0.37
N ASP A 108 -12.76 -2.86 0.33
CA ASP A 108 -12.61 -3.75 -0.83
C ASP A 108 -12.32 -3.03 -2.17
N PRO A 109 -11.28 -2.17 -2.27
CA PRO A 109 -11.06 -1.30 -3.43
C PRO A 109 -10.72 -2.04 -4.74
N SER A 110 -10.49 -3.35 -4.68
CA SER A 110 -10.26 -4.22 -5.83
C SER A 110 -11.22 -5.42 -5.83
N GLY A 111 -12.40 -5.26 -5.24
CA GLY A 111 -13.37 -6.34 -5.05
C GLY A 111 -13.83 -7.02 -6.34
N GLU A 112 -14.09 -6.26 -7.41
CA GLU A 112 -14.46 -6.81 -8.72
C GLU A 112 -13.36 -7.74 -9.26
N GLU A 113 -12.11 -7.29 -9.23
CA GLU A 113 -10.98 -8.11 -9.65
C GLU A 113 -10.84 -9.35 -8.75
N ARG A 114 -10.90 -9.17 -7.42
CA ARG A 114 -10.78 -10.25 -6.44
C ARG A 114 -11.76 -11.38 -6.74
N VAL A 115 -13.02 -11.06 -6.99
CA VAL A 115 -14.08 -12.04 -7.31
C VAL A 115 -13.78 -12.80 -8.59
N LEU A 116 -13.19 -12.16 -9.62
CA LEU A 116 -12.81 -12.85 -10.86
C LEU A 116 -11.75 -13.94 -10.63
N TRP A 117 -10.94 -13.81 -9.58
CA TRP A 117 -9.92 -14.80 -9.22
C TRP A 117 -10.43 -15.89 -8.26
N ASP A 118 -11.70 -15.85 -7.85
CA ASP A 118 -12.26 -16.86 -6.95
C ASP A 118 -12.27 -18.25 -7.62
N GLY A 119 -11.76 -19.25 -6.90
CA GLY A 119 -11.64 -20.62 -7.41
C GLY A 119 -10.48 -20.86 -8.38
N ILE A 120 -9.74 -19.82 -8.79
CA ILE A 120 -8.56 -19.93 -9.67
C ILE A 120 -7.29 -20.03 -8.79
N ARG A 121 -6.54 -21.12 -8.95
CA ARG A 121 -5.26 -21.42 -8.27
C ARG A 121 -4.19 -21.82 -9.27
#